data_AF-A0A1X7BTB4-F1
#
_entry.id   AF-A0A1X7BTB4-F1
#
_cell.length_a   1.000
_cell.length_b   1.000
_cell.length_c   1.000
_cell.angle_alpha   90.00
_cell.angle_beta   90.00
_cell.angle_gamma   90.00
#
_symmetry.space_group_name_H-M   'P 1'
#
loop_
_entity.id
_entity.type
_entity.pdbx_description
1 polymer ?
#
loop_
_entity_poly.entity_id
_entity_poly.type
_entity_poly.pdbx_seq_one_letter_code
_entity_poly.pdbx_strand_id
1 'polypeptide(L)'
;MDASNEDWIIDAGDVVIQKRVKDGRDSLQPLDKLIYCLWVADYGMRNAGDLSAAEDVYPPFQDEAEQLAKGLNLPLTHSAFSLSSAELERQYFELFEGVCDEIRASQGK
;
A
#
# COMPACT_ATOMS: atom_id res chain seq x y z
N MET A 1 3.58 -15.47 17.80
CA MET A 1 2.39 -15.00 17.08
C MET A 1 2.92 -14.03 16.06
N ASP A 2 2.80 -14.37 14.78
CA ASP A 2 3.14 -13.43 13.72
C ASP A 2 2.17 -12.26 13.81
N ALA A 3 2.69 -11.03 13.68
CA ALA A 3 1.84 -9.83 13.65
C ALA A 3 0.86 -9.94 12.49
N SER A 4 -0.40 -9.57 12.73
CA SER A 4 -1.44 -9.57 11.69
C SER A 4 -1.03 -8.65 10.54
N ASN A 5 -1.62 -8.84 9.36
CA ASN A 5 -1.33 -7.95 8.24
C ASN A 5 -1.78 -6.50 8.51
N GLU A 6 -2.79 -6.31 9.35
CA GLU A 6 -3.20 -4.99 9.87
C GLU A 6 -2.12 -4.36 10.77
N ASP A 7 -1.62 -5.10 11.76
CA ASP A 7 -0.54 -4.60 12.62
C ASP A 7 0.72 -4.30 11.80
N TRP A 8 1.04 -5.20 10.85
CA TRP A 8 2.20 -5.05 9.99
C TRP A 8 2.11 -3.78 9.12
N ILE A 9 0.98 -3.51 8.48
CA ILE A 9 0.89 -2.33 7.59
C ILE A 9 0.99 -1.04 8.39
N ILE A 10 0.43 -0.99 9.61
CA ILE A 10 0.54 0.16 10.51
C ILE A 10 2.01 0.43 10.85
N ASP A 11 2.74 -0.59 11.32
CA ASP A 11 4.15 -0.45 11.72
C ASP A 11 5.06 -0.15 10.51
N ALA A 12 4.87 -0.87 9.40
CA ALA A 12 5.66 -0.68 8.19
C ALA A 12 5.41 0.70 7.56
N GLY A 13 4.15 1.15 7.55
CA GLY A 13 3.77 2.48 7.10
C GLY A 13 4.41 3.58 7.94
N ASP A 14 4.40 3.45 9.27
CA ASP A 14 5.04 4.42 10.17
C ASP A 14 6.56 4.53 9.90
N VAL A 15 7.25 3.40 9.72
CA VAL A 15 8.67 3.39 9.36
C VAL A 15 8.93 4.15 8.06
N VAL A 16 8.08 3.96 7.04
CA VAL A 16 8.22 4.68 5.76
C VAL A 16 7.93 6.18 5.92
N ILE A 17 6.91 6.55 6.70
CA ILE A 17 6.58 7.95 6.99
C ILE A 17 7.75 8.63 7.68
N GLN A 18 8.37 7.99 8.67
CA GLN A 18 9.55 8.51 9.36
C GLN A 18 10.74 8.70 8.42
N LYS A 19 11.03 7.73 7.55
CA LYS A 19 12.07 7.87 6.49
C LYS A 19 11.76 9.05 5.57
N ARG A 20 10.51 9.18 5.11
CA ARG A 20 10.07 10.26 4.23
C ARG A 20 10.25 11.63 4.87
N VAL A 21 9.91 11.77 6.15
CA VAL A 21 10.06 13.03 6.90
C VAL A 21 11.53 13.40 7.08
N LYS A 22 12.38 12.41 7.34
CA LYS A 22 13.81 12.64 7.60
C LYS A 22 14.63 12.93 6.34
N ASP A 23 14.46 12.10 5.32
CA ASP A 23 15.37 12.04 4.16
C ASP A 23 14.68 12.49 2.85
N GLY A 24 13.39 12.80 2.89
CA GLY A 24 12.58 13.23 1.75
C GLY A 24 12.07 12.05 0.91
N ARG A 25 10.94 12.25 0.21
CA ARG A 25 10.27 11.20 -0.57
C ARG A 25 11.15 10.58 -1.67
N ASP A 26 12.04 11.36 -2.28
CA ASP A 26 12.90 10.88 -3.37
C ASP A 26 13.97 9.89 -2.91
N SER A 27 14.27 9.87 -1.61
CA SER A 27 15.19 8.89 -1.01
C SER A 27 14.57 7.50 -0.82
N LEU A 28 13.24 7.40 -0.85
CA LEU A 28 12.53 6.14 -0.62
C LEU A 28 12.76 5.16 -1.76
N GLN A 29 13.02 3.91 -1.40
CA GLN A 29 13.09 2.82 -2.35
C GLN A 29 11.71 2.51 -2.94
N PRO A 30 11.62 1.91 -4.13
CA PRO A 30 10.35 1.54 -4.74
C PRO A 30 9.42 0.74 -3.81
N LEU A 31 9.98 -0.18 -3.02
CA LEU A 31 9.21 -0.97 -2.06
C LEU A 31 8.67 -0.13 -0.89
N ASP A 32 9.46 0.82 -0.37
CA ASP A 32 9.00 1.76 0.67
C ASP A 32 7.82 2.58 0.13
N LYS A 33 7.91 3.09 -1.09
CA LYS A 33 6.82 3.86 -1.73
C LYS A 33 5.56 3.02 -1.91
N LEU A 34 5.71 1.74 -2.29
CA LEU A 34 4.57 0.82 -2.44
C LEU A 34 3.89 0.55 -1.09
N ILE A 35 4.67 0.31 -0.03
CA ILE A 35 4.15 0.14 1.34
C ILE A 35 3.38 1.39 1.77
N TYR A 36 3.90 2.59 1.46
CA TYR A 36 3.19 3.83 1.77
C TYR A 36 1.85 3.94 1.02
N CYS A 37 1.79 3.56 -0.26
CA CYS A 37 0.54 3.58 -1.01
C CYS A 37 -0.49 2.61 -0.44
N LEU A 38 -0.07 1.40 -0.03
CA LEU A 38 -0.94 0.45 0.64
C LEU A 38 -1.41 0.98 2.00
N TRP A 39 -0.52 1.59 2.79
CA TRP A 39 -0.89 2.20 4.07
C TRP A 39 -1.94 3.30 3.90
N VAL A 40 -1.82 4.13 2.86
CA VAL A 40 -2.81 5.18 2.55
C VAL A 40 -4.16 4.57 2.17
N ALA A 41 -4.17 3.51 1.34
CA ALA A 41 -5.40 2.80 0.97
C ALA A 41 -6.07 2.19 2.22
N ASP A 42 -5.30 1.52 3.09
CA ASP A 42 -5.80 0.92 4.32
C ASP A 42 -6.35 1.96 5.29
N TYR A 43 -5.65 3.09 5.42
CA TYR A 43 -6.08 4.22 6.22
C TYR A 43 -7.46 4.75 5.76
N GLY A 44 -7.67 4.94 4.45
CA GLY A 44 -8.95 5.40 3.92
C GLY A 44 -10.07 4.39 4.17
N MET A 45 -9.84 3.13 3.79
CA MET A 45 -10.83 2.05 3.91
C MET A 45 -11.23 1.77 5.35
N ARG A 46 -10.31 1.88 6.32
CA ARG A 46 -10.62 1.59 7.73
C ARG A 46 -11.17 2.78 8.50
N ASN A 47 -10.78 4.01 8.16
CA ASN A 47 -11.22 5.20 8.90
C ASN A 47 -12.46 5.87 8.30
N ALA A 48 -12.59 5.86 6.97
CA ALA A 48 -13.71 6.48 6.27
C ALA A 48 -14.61 5.46 5.57
N GLY A 49 -14.09 4.27 5.24
CA GLY A 49 -14.84 3.26 4.50
C GLY A 49 -14.76 3.41 2.99
N ASP A 50 -13.94 4.35 2.49
CA ASP A 50 -13.79 4.65 1.07
C ASP A 50 -12.34 5.02 0.70
N LEU A 51 -12.04 4.93 -0.59
CA LEU A 51 -10.74 5.36 -1.15
C LEU A 51 -10.68 6.86 -1.44
N SER A 52 -11.79 7.60 -1.37
CA SER A 52 -11.76 9.05 -1.50
C SER A 52 -10.94 9.68 -0.36
N ALA A 53 -11.06 9.16 0.86
CA ALA A 53 -10.22 9.59 1.99
C ALA A 53 -8.74 9.24 1.79
N ALA A 54 -8.44 8.15 1.07
CA ALA A 54 -7.07 7.80 0.71
C ALA A 54 -6.49 8.80 -0.32
N GLU A 55 -7.29 9.22 -1.31
CA GLU A 55 -6.91 10.26 -2.27
C GLU A 55 -6.62 11.61 -1.60
N ASP A 56 -7.38 12.00 -0.59
CA ASP A 56 -7.12 13.23 0.17
C ASP A 56 -5.76 13.21 0.89
N VAL A 57 -5.33 12.05 1.37
CA VAL A 57 -4.02 11.87 2.03
C VAL A 57 -2.90 11.83 1.00
N TYR A 58 -3.09 11.07 -0.07
CA TYR A 58 -2.09 10.93 -1.12
C TYR A 58 -2.75 10.64 -2.48
N PRO A 59 -3.02 11.67 -3.29
CA PRO A 59 -3.79 11.52 -4.53
C PRO A 59 -3.27 10.45 -5.51
N PRO A 60 -1.94 10.27 -5.72
CA PRO A 60 -1.47 9.30 -6.70
C PRO A 60 -1.30 7.88 -6.12
N PHE A 61 -1.81 7.57 -4.93
CA PHE A 61 -1.52 6.30 -4.24
C PHE A 61 -1.81 5.07 -5.12
N GLN A 62 -2.95 5.07 -5.84
CA GLN A 62 -3.37 3.91 -6.62
C GLN A 62 -2.52 3.75 -7.88
N ASP A 63 -2.39 4.81 -8.69
CA ASP A 63 -1.57 4.80 -9.92
C ASP A 63 -0.09 4.47 -9.61
N GLU A 64 0.44 5.02 -8.51
CA GLU A 64 1.81 4.75 -8.09
C GLU A 64 1.97 3.32 -7.57
N ALA A 65 1.02 2.80 -6.79
CA ALA A 65 1.04 1.40 -6.35
C ALA A 65 1.01 0.43 -7.55
N GLU A 66 0.17 0.68 -8.55
CA GLU A 66 0.12 -0.10 -9.78
C GLU A 66 1.50 -0.16 -10.47
N GLN A 67 2.09 1.01 -10.74
CA GLN A 67 3.36 1.10 -11.45
C GLN A 67 4.53 0.48 -10.67
N LEU A 68 4.57 0.69 -9.35
CA LEU A 68 5.59 0.12 -8.48
C LEU A 68 5.47 -1.40 -8.39
N ALA A 69 4.25 -1.92 -8.20
CA ALA A 69 4.00 -3.36 -8.14
C ALA A 69 4.39 -4.04 -9.46
N LYS A 70 4.12 -3.40 -10.60
CA LYS A 70 4.61 -3.85 -11.91
C LYS A 70 6.13 -3.92 -11.97
N GLY A 71 6.82 -2.85 -11.55
CA GLY A 71 8.28 -2.76 -11.56
C GLY A 71 8.95 -3.77 -10.61
N LEU A 72 8.28 -4.13 -9.52
CA LEU A 72 8.74 -5.07 -8.51
C LEU A 72 8.34 -6.53 -8.82
N ASN A 73 7.63 -6.79 -9.92
CA ASN A 73 7.07 -8.10 -10.28
C ASN A 73 6.17 -8.70 -9.17
N LEU A 74 5.25 -7.90 -8.66
CA LEU A 74 4.25 -8.26 -7.66
C LEU A 74 2.87 -8.37 -8.35
N PRO A 75 2.58 -9.50 -9.03
CA PRO A 75 1.42 -9.62 -9.90
C PRO A 75 0.07 -9.46 -9.19
N LEU A 76 -0.07 -9.91 -7.94
CA LEU A 76 -1.32 -9.79 -7.20
C LEU A 76 -1.57 -8.33 -6.82
N THR A 77 -0.56 -7.66 -6.28
CA THR A 77 -0.60 -6.24 -5.92
C THR A 77 -0.87 -5.38 -7.17
N HIS A 78 -0.16 -5.66 -8.27
CA HIS A 78 -0.39 -4.97 -9.53
C HIS A 78 -1.83 -5.16 -10.00
N SER A 79 -2.33 -6.40 -10.01
CA SER A 79 -3.71 -6.69 -10.42
C SER A 79 -4.75 -5.99 -9.54
N ALA A 80 -4.52 -5.88 -8.24
CA ALA A 80 -5.42 -5.20 -7.31
C ALA A 80 -5.47 -3.69 -7.60
N PHE A 81 -4.30 -3.03 -7.67
CA PHE A 81 -4.24 -1.58 -7.89
C PHE A 81 -4.54 -1.16 -9.35
N SER A 82 -4.53 -2.10 -10.31
CA SER A 82 -4.99 -1.87 -11.69
C SER A 82 -6.52 -1.82 -11.85
N LEU A 83 -7.29 -2.20 -10.82
CA LEU A 83 -8.74 -2.08 -10.83
C LEU A 83 -9.16 -0.61 -10.92
N SER A 84 -10.40 -0.33 -11.32
CA SER A 84 -10.94 1.01 -11.06
C SER A 84 -11.03 1.25 -9.56
N SER A 85 -10.93 2.51 -9.10
CA SER A 85 -11.01 2.85 -7.67
C SER A 85 -12.27 2.29 -7.00
N ALA A 86 -13.42 2.34 -7.69
CA ALA A 86 -14.68 1.78 -7.18
C ALA A 86 -14.65 0.23 -7.05
N GLU A 87 -13.98 -0.47 -7.97
CA GLU A 87 -13.82 -1.92 -7.89
C GLU A 87 -12.82 -2.33 -6.82
N LEU A 88 -11.73 -1.56 -6.65
CA LEU A 88 -10.74 -1.75 -5.60
C LEU A 88 -11.37 -1.55 -4.23
N GLU A 89 -12.09 -0.44 -4.01
CA GLU A 89 -12.81 -0.15 -2.76
C GLU A 89 -13.76 -1.30 -2.38
N ARG A 90 -14.56 -1.77 -3.33
CA ARG A 90 -15.52 -2.87 -3.11
C ARG A 90 -14.84 -4.17 -2.69
N GLN A 91 -13.67 -4.46 -3.24
CA GLN A 91 -12.96 -5.74 -3.04
C GLN A 91 -11.82 -5.62 -2.02
N TYR A 92 -11.58 -4.44 -1.45
CA TYR A 92 -10.35 -4.12 -0.74
C TYR A 92 -10.03 -5.13 0.35
N PHE A 93 -10.97 -5.41 1.26
CA PHE A 93 -10.76 -6.32 2.39
C PHE A 93 -10.60 -7.79 1.97
N GLU A 94 -11.15 -8.18 0.81
CA GLU A 94 -10.96 -9.53 0.26
C GLU A 94 -9.55 -9.69 -0.34
N LEU A 95 -9.01 -8.60 -0.91
CA LEU A 95 -7.68 -8.56 -1.53
C LEU A 95 -6.56 -8.28 -0.52
N PHE A 96 -6.86 -7.61 0.59
CA PHE A 96 -5.91 -7.05 1.55
C PHE A 96 -4.86 -8.06 2.03
N GLU A 97 -5.31 -9.23 2.50
CA GLU A 97 -4.40 -10.26 3.03
C GLU A 97 -3.39 -10.73 1.97
N GLY A 98 -3.87 -10.99 0.74
CA GLY A 98 -3.00 -11.42 -0.35
C GLY A 98 -1.99 -10.36 -0.77
N VAL A 99 -2.41 -9.09 -0.79
CA VAL A 99 -1.54 -7.95 -1.12
C VAL A 99 -0.45 -7.79 -0.06
N CYS A 100 -0.83 -7.83 1.22
CA CYS A 100 0.12 -7.74 2.33
C CYS A 100 1.14 -8.88 2.29
N ASP A 101 0.68 -10.12 2.13
CA ASP A 101 1.56 -11.29 2.09
C ASP A 101 2.56 -11.23 0.94
N GLU A 102 2.12 -10.80 -0.25
CA GLU A 102 2.99 -10.67 -1.42
C GLU A 102 4.07 -9.60 -1.21
N ILE A 103 3.70 -8.43 -0.68
CA ILE A 103 4.65 -7.35 -0.40
C ILE A 103 5.63 -7.78 0.71
N ARG A 104 5.16 -8.39 1.79
CA ARG A 104 6.01 -8.91 2.88
C ARG A 104 7.03 -9.92 2.36
N ALA A 105 6.60 -10.85 1.50
CA ALA A 105 7.49 -11.84 0.90
C ALA A 105 8.58 -11.22 -0.01
N SER A 106 8.41 -9.98 -0.45
CA SER A 106 9.39 -9.24 -1.25
C SER A 106 10.43 -8.48 -0.42
N GLN A 107 10.19 -8.23 0.87
CA GLN A 107 11.11 -7.46 1.75
C GLN A 107 12.44 -8.18 2.05
N GLY A 108 12.53 -9.49 1.78
CA GLY A 108 13.72 -10.31 2.03
C GLY A 108 14.46 -10.80 0.78
N LYS A 109 14.13 -10.26 -0.40
CA LYS A 109 14.80 -10.57 -1.67
C LYS A 109 15.81 -9.50 -2.04
#